data_AF-A0A3D8PI46-F1
#
_entry.id   AF-A0A3D8PI46-F1
#
_cell.length_a   1.000
_cell.length_b   1.000
_cell.length_c   1.000
_cell.angle_alpha   90.00
_cell.angle_beta   90.00
_cell.angle_gamma   90.00
#
_symmetry.space_group_name_H-M   'P 1'
#
loop_
_entity.id
_entity.type
_entity.pdbx_description
1 polymer ?
#
loop_
_entity_poly.entity_id
_entity_poly.type
_entity_poly.pdbx_seq_one_letter_code
_entity_poly.pdbx_strand_id
1 'polypeptide(L)'
;MLLKSAVGTHTQDINVNIYKTIDPQIYKTILALKEDYKHSWTLNEMAKVANLSKFQFAHYFKDTLGISPYSWLQTYRVVRSQEMLKKTNKTVLKIAMDCGFSSVTVYNQLFKRLYGITPGAFRENVNK
;
A
#
# COMPACT_ATOMS: atom_id res chain seq x y z
N MET A 1 11.94 1.50 10.70
CA MET A 1 10.62 1.39 10.01
C MET A 1 10.89 0.99 8.57
N LEU A 2 10.76 -0.30 8.24
CA LEU A 2 11.20 -0.93 6.98
C LEU A 2 10.67 -0.28 5.69
N LEU A 3 9.57 0.47 5.75
CA LEU A 3 8.97 1.09 4.56
C LEU A 3 9.64 2.37 4.08
N LYS A 4 10.25 3.17 4.97
CA LYS A 4 10.84 4.46 4.56
C LYS A 4 12.08 4.30 3.67
N SER A 5 12.81 3.21 3.83
CA SER A 5 14.02 2.91 3.05
C SER A 5 13.75 1.99 1.86
N ALA A 6 12.58 1.32 1.78
CA ALA A 6 12.27 0.34 0.74
C ALA A 6 11.39 0.89 -0.41
N VAL A 7 10.79 2.07 -0.25
CA VAL A 7 9.83 2.64 -1.20
C VAL A 7 10.38 3.93 -1.80
N GLY A 8 11.21 3.78 -2.84
CA GLY A 8 11.68 4.90 -3.65
C GLY A 8 10.70 5.24 -4.79
N THR A 9 10.98 6.33 -5.50
CA THR A 9 10.23 6.83 -6.67
C THR A 9 10.26 5.90 -7.90
N HIS A 10 11.11 4.87 -7.83
CA HIS A 10 11.24 3.80 -8.83
C HIS A 10 10.67 2.45 -8.34
N THR A 11 10.32 2.35 -7.05
CA THR A 11 9.73 1.13 -6.50
C THR A 11 8.30 0.98 -7.04
N GLN A 12 8.08 0.02 -7.93
CA GLN A 12 6.74 -0.28 -8.48
C GLN A 12 5.98 -1.34 -7.67
N ASP A 13 6.68 -2.04 -6.79
CA ASP A 13 6.12 -3.10 -5.95
C ASP A 13 6.92 -3.25 -4.64
N ILE A 14 6.26 -3.71 -3.58
CA ILE A 14 6.88 -4.02 -2.29
C ILE A 14 7.25 -5.51 -2.31
N ASN A 15 8.56 -5.81 -2.27
CA ASN A 15 9.05 -7.19 -2.20
C ASN A 15 8.79 -7.77 -0.81
N VAL A 16 8.10 -8.91 -0.77
CA VAL A 16 7.69 -9.60 0.46
C VAL A 16 8.06 -11.08 0.44
N ASN A 17 8.91 -11.51 -0.49
CA ASN A 17 9.27 -12.92 -0.67
C ASN A 17 9.99 -13.52 0.54
N ILE A 18 10.64 -12.69 1.35
CA ILE A 18 11.26 -13.11 2.62
C ILE A 18 10.23 -13.76 3.57
N TYR A 19 8.98 -13.33 3.54
CA TYR A 19 7.92 -13.91 4.38
C TYR A 19 7.39 -15.25 3.85
N LYS A 20 7.69 -15.62 2.59
CA LYS A 20 7.23 -16.90 2.03
C LYS A 20 7.69 -18.10 2.86
N THR A 21 8.89 -18.03 3.42
CA THR A 21 9.47 -19.09 4.25
C THR A 21 9.39 -18.78 5.74
N ILE A 22 9.50 -17.50 6.14
CA ILE A 22 9.52 -17.10 7.56
C ILE A 22 8.12 -17.07 8.17
N ASP A 23 7.13 -16.59 7.41
CA ASP A 23 5.77 -16.40 7.90
C ASP A 23 4.75 -16.58 6.75
N PRO A 24 4.39 -17.84 6.45
CA PRO A 24 3.48 -18.15 5.35
C PRO A 24 2.09 -17.51 5.49
N GLN A 25 1.61 -17.27 6.71
CA GLN A 25 0.31 -16.64 6.97
C GLN A 25 0.33 -15.15 6.61
N ILE A 26 1.38 -14.43 7.01
CA ILE A 26 1.60 -13.04 6.60
C ILE A 26 1.82 -12.96 5.10
N TYR A 27 2.64 -13.84 4.53
CA TYR A 27 2.89 -13.86 3.09
C TYR A 27 1.59 -14.04 2.29
N LYS A 28 0.76 -15.03 2.64
CA LYS A 28 -0.55 -15.25 2.00
C LYS A 28 -1.47 -14.04 2.11
N THR A 29 -1.51 -13.41 3.29
CA THR A 29 -2.34 -12.23 3.51
C THR A 29 -1.88 -11.04 2.68
N ILE A 30 -0.57 -10.79 2.63
CA ILE A 30 0.00 -9.76 1.78
C ILE A 30 -0.31 -10.05 0.32
N LEU A 31 -0.15 -11.28 -0.16
CA LEU A 31 -0.45 -11.62 -1.55
C LEU A 31 -1.90 -11.31 -1.91
N ALA A 32 -2.86 -11.69 -1.06
CA ALA A 32 -4.27 -11.38 -1.28
C ALA A 32 -4.52 -9.86 -1.34
N LEU A 33 -3.89 -9.09 -0.44
CA LEU A 33 -3.96 -7.63 -0.46
C LEU A 33 -3.32 -7.03 -1.72
N LYS A 34 -2.25 -7.63 -2.26
CA LYS A 34 -1.58 -7.15 -3.48
C LYS A 34 -2.39 -7.44 -4.73
N GLU A 35 -3.02 -8.60 -4.78
CA GLU A 35 -3.84 -9.07 -5.90
C GLU A 35 -5.07 -8.18 -6.09
N ASP A 36 -5.77 -7.85 -5.00
CA ASP A 36 -6.93 -6.96 -5.04
C ASP A 36 -6.78 -5.76 -4.09
N TYR A 37 -5.77 -4.93 -4.34
CA TYR A 37 -5.52 -3.77 -3.51
C TYR A 37 -6.59 -2.69 -3.60
N LYS A 38 -7.46 -2.72 -4.62
CA LYS A 38 -8.51 -1.72 -4.83
C LYS A 38 -9.75 -2.01 -3.99
N HIS A 39 -9.98 -3.28 -3.65
CA HIS A 39 -11.07 -3.71 -2.78
C HIS A 39 -11.10 -2.97 -1.45
N SER A 40 -12.31 -2.76 -0.93
CA SER A 40 -12.55 -2.12 0.38
C SER A 40 -12.34 -3.11 1.52
N TRP A 41 -11.12 -3.63 1.63
CA TRP A 41 -10.75 -4.62 2.65
C TRP A 41 -11.07 -4.17 4.06
N THR A 42 -11.83 -5.00 4.75
CA THR A 42 -12.07 -4.94 6.19
C THR A 42 -11.00 -5.75 6.93
N LEU A 43 -10.73 -5.36 8.19
CA LEU A 43 -9.81 -6.12 9.03
C LEU A 43 -10.26 -7.57 9.25
N ASN A 44 -11.57 -7.83 9.19
CA ASN A 44 -12.12 -9.18 9.29
C ASN A 44 -11.79 -10.03 8.07
N GLU A 45 -11.89 -9.49 6.85
CA GLU A 45 -11.49 -10.21 5.64
C GLU A 45 -10.00 -10.52 5.65
N MET A 46 -9.16 -9.56 6.04
CA MET A 46 -7.72 -9.78 6.15
C MET A 46 -7.40 -10.90 7.16
N ALA A 47 -8.05 -10.90 8.32
CA ALA A 47 -7.87 -11.91 9.34
C ALA A 47 -8.33 -13.32 8.87
N LYS A 48 -9.42 -13.38 8.09
CA LYS A 48 -9.88 -14.63 7.46
C LYS A 48 -8.84 -15.22 6.51
N VAL A 49 -8.14 -14.40 5.72
CA VAL A 49 -7.07 -14.89 4.82
C VAL A 49 -5.95 -15.56 5.62
N ALA A 50 -5.61 -14.98 6.77
CA ALA A 50 -4.60 -15.47 7.71
C ALA A 50 -5.07 -16.65 8.58
N ASN A 51 -6.35 -17.02 8.55
CA ASN A 51 -6.97 -17.98 9.48
C ASN A 51 -6.82 -17.59 10.96
N LEU A 52 -6.93 -16.30 11.28
CA LEU A 52 -6.83 -15.76 12.63
C LEU A 52 -8.09 -14.98 13.01
N SER A 53 -8.31 -14.79 14.32
CA SER A 53 -9.29 -13.81 14.77
C SER A 53 -8.83 -12.39 14.44
N LYS A 54 -9.78 -11.44 14.36
CA LYS A 54 -9.51 -10.02 14.08
C LYS A 54 -8.44 -9.41 14.99
N PHE A 55 -8.53 -9.69 16.30
CA PHE A 55 -7.61 -9.14 17.30
C PHE A 55 -6.22 -9.75 17.20
N GLN A 56 -6.14 -11.08 17.08
CA GLN A 56 -4.87 -11.78 16.88
C GLN A 56 -4.18 -11.30 15.61
N PHE A 57 -4.91 -11.23 14.49
CA PHE A 57 -4.36 -10.78 13.22
C PHE A 57 -3.80 -9.35 13.28
N ALA A 58 -4.54 -8.42 13.88
CA ALA A 58 -4.11 -7.02 13.95
C ALA A 58 -2.80 -6.85 14.72
N HIS A 59 -2.66 -7.56 15.85
CA HIS A 59 -1.45 -7.56 16.66
C HIS A 59 -0.32 -8.28 15.94
N TYR A 60 -0.55 -9.52 15.51
CA TYR A 60 0.38 -10.36 14.79
C TYR A 60 0.99 -9.66 13.57
N PHE A 61 0.16 -9.09 12.70
CA PHE A 61 0.62 -8.40 11.50
C PHE A 61 1.49 -7.18 11.84
N LYS A 62 1.10 -6.42 12.87
CA LYS A 62 1.86 -5.25 13.32
C LYS A 62 3.19 -5.64 13.94
N ASP A 63 3.25 -6.73 14.69
CA ASP A 63 4.48 -7.20 15.31
C ASP A 63 5.45 -7.75 14.26
N THR A 64 4.95 -8.47 13.26
CA THR A 64 5.78 -8.99 12.15
C THR A 64 6.27 -7.88 11.21
N LEU A 65 5.42 -6.91 10.84
CA LEU A 65 5.73 -5.92 9.80
C LEU A 65 6.04 -4.50 10.33
N GLY A 66 5.86 -4.28 11.63
CA GLY A 66 6.04 -2.99 12.30
C GLY A 66 4.93 -1.96 12.04
N ILE A 67 3.89 -2.30 11.28
CA ILE A 67 2.77 -1.40 10.93
C ILE A 67 1.44 -2.15 10.82
N SER A 68 0.32 -1.44 10.99
CA SER A 68 -1.00 -2.08 10.90
C SER A 68 -1.33 -2.57 9.48
N PRO A 69 -2.20 -3.60 9.33
CA PRO A 69 -2.65 -4.10 8.03
C PRO A 69 -3.18 -3.02 7.09
N TYR A 70 -4.01 -2.11 7.61
CA TYR A 70 -4.57 -1.03 6.81
C TYR A 70 -3.51 0.00 6.38
N SER A 71 -2.56 0.32 7.27
CA SER A 71 -1.44 1.21 6.91
C SER A 71 -0.57 0.59 5.81
N TRP A 72 -0.38 -0.72 5.85
CA TRP A 72 0.36 -1.46 4.84
C TRP A 72 -0.35 -1.39 3.50
N LEU A 73 -1.66 -1.68 3.47
CA LEU A 73 -2.47 -1.59 2.27
C LEU A 73 -2.47 -0.18 1.68
N GLN A 74 -2.66 0.86 2.50
CA GLN A 74 -2.59 2.24 2.02
C GLN A 74 -1.22 2.59 1.43
N THR A 75 -0.14 2.14 2.06
CA THR A 75 1.22 2.32 1.53
C THR A 75 1.36 1.65 0.17
N TYR A 76 0.91 0.40 0.05
CA TYR A 76 0.93 -0.33 -1.21
C TYR A 76 0.11 0.39 -2.31
N ARG A 77 -1.08 0.89 -2.00
CA ARG A 77 -1.90 1.67 -2.94
C ARG A 77 -1.17 2.92 -3.46
N VAL A 78 -0.44 3.61 -2.60
CA VAL A 78 0.40 4.75 -3.00
C VAL A 78 1.58 4.33 -3.87
N VAL A 79 2.19 3.18 -3.60
CA VAL A 79 3.23 2.62 -4.48
C VAL A 79 2.68 2.37 -5.87
N ARG A 80 1.50 1.76 -5.97
CA ARG A 80 0.84 1.44 -7.25
C ARG A 80 0.35 2.67 -8.01
N SER A 81 0.04 3.78 -7.33
CA SER A 81 -0.44 4.99 -7.99
C SER A 81 0.62 5.71 -8.83
N GLN A 82 1.92 5.47 -8.56
CA GLN A 82 3.03 6.10 -9.28
C GLN A 82 2.94 5.88 -10.80
N GLU A 83 2.69 4.64 -11.23
CA GLU A 83 2.58 4.30 -12.66
C GLU A 83 1.45 5.08 -13.34
N MET A 84 0.33 5.27 -12.66
CA MET A 84 -0.80 6.04 -13.19
C MET A 84 -0.47 7.54 -13.27
N LEU A 85 0.31 8.06 -12.32
CA LEU A 85 0.79 9.44 -12.36
C LEU A 85 1.74 9.69 -13.54
N LYS A 86 2.60 8.72 -13.87
CA LYS A 86 3.59 8.77 -14.95
C LYS A 86 2.97 8.55 -16.33
N LYS A 87 2.05 7.59 -16.47
CA LYS A 87 1.57 7.10 -17.78
C LYS A 87 0.22 7.64 -18.22
N THR A 88 -0.47 8.42 -17.38
CA THR A 88 -1.83 8.89 -17.68
C THR A 88 -2.05 10.35 -17.32
N ASN A 89 -3.00 10.98 -18.03
CA ASN A 89 -3.46 12.35 -17.74
C ASN A 89 -4.64 12.39 -16.75
N LYS A 90 -4.94 11.28 -16.06
CA LYS A 90 -6.03 11.25 -15.06
C LYS A 90 -5.78 12.27 -13.95
N THR A 91 -6.82 12.86 -13.39
CA THR A 91 -6.67 13.77 -12.25
C THR A 91 -6.13 13.02 -11.02
N VAL A 92 -5.46 13.73 -10.11
CA VAL A 92 -4.96 13.15 -8.84
C VAL A 92 -6.11 12.51 -8.04
N LEU A 93 -7.28 13.15 -8.03
CA LEU A 93 -8.50 12.60 -7.43
C LEU A 93 -8.87 11.25 -8.07
N LYS A 94 -8.95 11.18 -9.40
CA LYS A 94 -9.33 9.94 -10.10
C LYS A 94 -8.32 8.81 -9.85
N ILE A 95 -7.02 9.12 -9.80
CA ILE A 95 -5.98 8.14 -9.48
C ILE A 95 -6.14 7.61 -8.05
N ALA A 96 -6.39 8.49 -7.08
CA ALA A 96 -6.61 8.07 -5.68
C ALA A 96 -7.79 7.08 -5.59
N MET A 97 -8.93 7.41 -6.24
CA MET A 97 -10.11 6.55 -6.27
C MET A 97 -9.82 5.22 -7.00
N ASP A 98 -9.14 5.26 -8.15
CA ASP A 98 -8.78 4.05 -8.92
C ASP A 98 -7.80 3.15 -8.17
N CYS A 99 -7.08 3.69 -7.17
CA CYS A 99 -6.22 2.93 -6.27
C CYS A 99 -6.93 2.46 -4.98
N GLY A 100 -8.23 2.70 -4.83
CA GLY A 100 -9.04 2.26 -3.69
C GLY A 100 -9.02 3.20 -2.47
N PHE A 101 -8.56 4.44 -2.60
CA PHE A 101 -8.74 5.44 -1.55
C PHE A 101 -10.16 6.00 -1.56
N SER A 102 -10.78 6.10 -0.38
CA SER A 102 -12.04 6.84 -0.19
C SER A 102 -11.84 8.35 -0.02
N SER A 103 -10.60 8.81 0.18
CA SER A 103 -10.27 10.21 0.39
C SER A 103 -8.97 10.60 -0.30
N VAL A 104 -9.06 11.58 -1.21
CA VAL A 104 -7.89 12.17 -1.88
C VAL A 104 -6.97 12.91 -0.91
N THR A 105 -7.51 13.44 0.19
CA THR A 105 -6.72 14.12 1.24
C THR A 105 -5.79 13.14 1.92
N VAL A 106 -6.30 11.97 2.33
CA VAL A 106 -5.49 10.90 2.95
C VAL A 106 -4.43 10.41 1.98
N TYR A 107 -4.81 10.20 0.72
CA TYR A 107 -3.88 9.84 -0.35
C TYR A 107 -2.74 10.86 -0.50
N ASN A 108 -3.07 12.15 -0.63
CA ASN A 108 -2.08 13.21 -0.80
C ASN A 108 -1.11 13.31 0.39
N GLN A 109 -1.63 13.21 1.62
CA GLN A 109 -0.81 13.22 2.84
C GLN A 109 0.15 12.04 2.88
N LEU A 110 -0.34 10.83 2.59
CA LEU A 110 0.49 9.63 2.59
C LEU A 110 1.52 9.65 1.46
N PHE A 111 1.14 10.10 0.27
CA PHE A 111 2.05 10.26 -0.86
C PHE A 111 3.19 11.23 -0.54
N LYS A 112 2.87 12.42 -0.01
CA LYS A 112 3.88 13.39 0.42
C LYS A 112 4.77 12.84 1.54
N ARG A 113 4.20 12.07 2.47
CA ARG A 113 4.97 11.43 3.54
C ARG A 113 5.95 10.38 3.01
N LEU A 114 5.57 9.64 1.97
CA LEU A 114 6.39 8.57 1.39
C LEU A 114 7.46 9.12 0.44
N TYR A 115 7.13 10.11 -0.40
CA TYR A 115 8.03 10.59 -1.46
C TYR A 115 8.55 12.03 -1.28
N GLY A 116 8.17 12.72 -0.20
CA GLY A 116 8.59 14.09 0.10
C GLY A 116 7.85 15.19 -0.68
N ILE A 117 7.21 14.86 -1.81
CA ILE A 117 6.51 15.80 -2.69
C ILE A 117 5.06 15.38 -2.92
N THR A 118 4.22 16.31 -3.40
CA THR A 118 2.82 16.01 -3.72
C THR A 118 2.70 15.14 -4.99
N PRO A 119 1.59 14.41 -5.19
CA PRO A 119 1.37 13.64 -6.42
C PRO A 119 1.43 14.49 -7.71
N GLY A 120 0.96 15.74 -7.65
CA GLY A 120 1.01 16.68 -8.78
C GLY A 120 2.45 17.05 -9.14
N ALA A 121 3.23 17.48 -8.14
CA ALA A 121 4.65 17.79 -8.34
C ALA A 121 5.45 16.56 -8.80
N PHE A 122 5.11 15.37 -8.30
CA PHE A 122 5.71 14.11 -8.76
C PHE A 122 5.47 13.87 -10.25
N ARG A 123 4.24 14.08 -10.74
CA ARG A 123 3.94 13.96 -12.17
C ARG A 123 4.76 14.94 -13.01
N GLU A 124 4.78 16.21 -12.60
CA GLU A 124 5.53 17.25 -13.31
C GLU A 124 7.02 16.91 -13.42
N ASN A 125 7.61 16.32 -12.37
CA ASN A 125 9.01 15.93 -12.37
C ASN A 125 9.33 14.74 -13.28
N VAL A 126 8.39 13.81 -13.50
CA VAL A 126 8.63 12.66 -14.39
C VAL A 126 8.31 12.97 -15.85
N ASN A 127 7.53 14.02 -16.11
CA ASN A 127 7.23 14.49 -17.46
C ASN A 127 8.23 15.52 -17.99
N LYS A 128 9.21 15.93 -17.18
CA LYS A 128 10.38 16.69 -17.62
C LYS A 128 11.43 15.73 -18.18
#